data_AF-A0A7W4ZYC9-F1
#
_entry.id   AF-A0A7W4ZYC9-F1
#
_cell.length_a   1.000
_cell.length_b   1.000
_cell.length_c   1.000
_cell.angle_alpha   90.00
_cell.angle_beta   90.00
_cell.angle_gamma   90.00
#
_symmetry.space_group_name_H-M   'P 1'
#
loop_
_entity.id
_entity.type
_entity.pdbx_description
1 polymer ?
#
loop_
_entity_poly.entity_id
_entity_poly.type
_entity_poly.pdbx_seq_one_letter_code
_entity_poly.pdbx_strand_id
1 'polypeptide(L)'
;MGDALTTLLDPEVKALPVMVHPSWVCDAKATPQPGMRVVTPAKCDLLKQAVVQYALALASALGRWGDEQAVAAQLAHRELTGDRFFDTYSVRVTEGLSHS
;
A
#
# COMPACT_ATOMS: atom_id res chain seq x y z
N MET A 1 -5.79 -31.46 7.36
CA MET A 1 -4.87 -31.21 6.23
C MET A 1 -4.48 -29.76 6.36
N GLY A 2 -3.30 -29.51 6.94
CA GLY A 2 -2.95 -28.23 7.54
C GLY A 2 -2.55 -27.18 6.51
N ASP A 3 -3.04 -25.95 6.71
CA ASP A 3 -2.36 -24.77 6.19
C ASP A 3 -1.25 -24.41 7.18
N ALA A 4 -0.03 -24.86 6.85
CA ALA A 4 1.16 -24.65 7.65
C ALA A 4 1.80 -23.27 7.42
N LEU A 5 1.10 -22.32 6.80
CA LEU A 5 1.64 -20.98 6.51
C LEU A 5 1.13 -19.89 7.45
N THR A 6 0.11 -20.14 8.28
CA THR A 6 -0.48 -19.12 9.17
C THR A 6 0.15 -19.07 10.57
N THR A 7 0.91 -20.08 10.99
CA THR A 7 1.34 -20.24 12.40
C THR A 7 2.66 -19.52 12.75
N LEU A 8 3.20 -18.69 11.86
CA LEU A 8 4.49 -17.99 12.07
C LEU A 8 4.35 -16.46 12.14
N LEU A 9 3.16 -15.96 12.46
CA LEU A 9 2.90 -14.54 12.65
C LEU A 9 2.44 -14.34 14.10
N ASP A 10 3.01 -13.33 14.77
CA ASP A 10 2.47 -12.86 16.04
C ASP A 10 0.97 -12.56 15.88
N PRO A 11 0.10 -12.97 16.82
CA PRO A 11 -1.36 -12.83 16.67
C PRO A 11 -1.83 -11.37 16.56
N GLU A 12 -0.96 -10.41 16.88
CA GLU A 12 -1.21 -8.97 16.72
C GLU A 12 -0.86 -8.46 15.31
N VAL A 13 -0.12 -9.23 14.51
CA VAL A 13 0.29 -8.86 13.15
C VAL A 13 -0.81 -9.24 12.16
N LYS A 14 -1.44 -8.22 11.58
CA LYS A 14 -2.46 -8.39 10.54
C LYS A 14 -1.81 -8.28 9.16
N ALA A 15 -1.83 -9.38 8.40
CA ALA A 15 -1.42 -9.37 7.01
C ALA A 15 -2.46 -8.63 6.15
N LEU A 16 -1.99 -7.71 5.30
CA LEU A 16 -2.82 -7.03 4.29
C LEU A 16 -2.51 -7.63 2.90
N PRO A 17 -3.46 -8.32 2.24
CA PRO A 17 -3.22 -8.87 0.92
C PRO A 17 -3.14 -7.76 -0.14
N VAL A 18 -2.01 -7.65 -0.82
CA VAL A 18 -1.76 -6.63 -1.85
C VAL A 18 -1.22 -7.28 -3.13
N MET A 19 -1.74 -6.85 -4.28
CA MET A 19 -1.32 -7.29 -5.60
C MET A 19 -0.99 -6.09 -6.50
N VAL A 20 -0.04 -6.24 -7.42
CA VAL A 20 0.21 -5.25 -8.48
C VAL A 20 -0.44 -5.78 -9.76
N HIS A 21 -1.41 -5.06 -10.31
CA HIS A 21 -2.13 -5.52 -11.50
C HIS A 21 -2.72 -4.35 -12.30
N PRO A 22 -2.78 -4.41 -13.66
CA PRO A 22 -3.35 -3.36 -14.50
C PRO A 22 -4.79 -2.98 -14.15
N SER A 23 -5.59 -3.96 -13.72
CA SER A 23 -7.02 -3.80 -13.38
C SER A 23 -7.28 -4.16 -11.92
N TRP A 24 -8.17 -3.41 -11.28
CA TRP A 24 -8.71 -3.74 -9.94
C TRP A 24 -10.02 -4.54 -10.01
N VAL A 25 -10.54 -4.79 -11.21
CA VAL A 25 -11.76 -5.57 -11.44
C VAL A 25 -11.41 -7.06 -11.39
N CYS A 26 -12.06 -7.79 -10.50
CA CYS A 26 -11.96 -9.24 -10.44
C CYS A 26 -12.79 -9.90 -11.54
N ASP A 27 -12.22 -10.91 -12.18
CA ASP A 27 -12.97 -11.84 -13.02
C ASP A 27 -13.99 -12.63 -12.18
N ALA A 28 -15.08 -13.07 -12.79
CA ALA A 28 -16.12 -13.86 -12.11
C ALA A 28 -15.58 -15.19 -11.53
N LYS A 29 -14.49 -15.72 -12.06
CA LYS A 29 -13.82 -16.93 -11.57
C LYS A 29 -12.70 -16.65 -10.57
N ALA A 30 -12.42 -15.39 -10.26
CA ALA A 30 -11.41 -15.02 -9.28
C ALA A 30 -11.90 -15.27 -7.85
N THR A 31 -10.97 -15.56 -6.94
CA THR A 31 -11.23 -15.73 -5.51
C THR A 31 -10.50 -14.64 -4.73
N PRO A 32 -11.02 -13.38 -4.70
CA PRO A 32 -10.37 -12.30 -3.98
C PRO A 32 -10.31 -12.59 -2.48
N GLN A 33 -9.20 -12.22 -1.84
CA GLN A 33 -9.09 -12.32 -0.39
C GLN A 33 -9.81 -11.13 0.28
N PRO A 34 -10.44 -11.32 1.44
CA PRO A 34 -11.04 -10.21 2.19
C PRO A 34 -10.01 -9.10 2.47
N GLY A 35 -10.40 -7.85 2.22
CA GLY A 35 -9.53 -6.69 2.39
C GLY A 35 -8.41 -6.56 1.35
N MET A 36 -8.43 -7.36 0.28
CA MET A 36 -7.44 -7.32 -0.79
C MET A 36 -7.39 -5.96 -1.47
N ARG A 37 -6.17 -5.55 -1.81
CA ARG A 37 -5.92 -4.30 -2.50
C ARG A 37 -5.06 -4.50 -3.73
N VAL A 38 -5.30 -3.67 -4.73
CA VAL A 38 -4.57 -3.68 -6.00
C VAL A 38 -3.87 -2.36 -6.22
N VAL A 39 -2.56 -2.41 -6.43
CA VAL A 39 -1.77 -1.29 -6.94
C VAL A 39 -1.88 -1.32 -8.45
N THR A 40 -2.68 -0.39 -8.99
CA THR A 40 -2.85 -0.20 -10.44
C THR A 40 -1.69 0.60 -11.03
N PRO A 41 -1.50 0.64 -12.36
CA PRO A 41 -0.47 1.47 -12.99
C PRO A 41 -0.58 2.94 -12.58
N ALA A 42 -1.80 3.49 -12.57
CA ALA A 42 -2.05 4.86 -12.13
C ALA A 42 -1.66 5.07 -10.66
N LYS A 43 -1.99 4.14 -9.76
CA LYS A 43 -1.58 4.21 -8.36
C LYS A 43 -0.06 4.05 -8.19
N CYS A 44 0.58 3.22 -9.00
CA CYS A 44 2.03 3.05 -9.03
C CYS A 44 2.73 4.35 -9.47
N ASP A 45 2.20 5.06 -10.47
CA ASP A 45 2.77 6.32 -10.92
C ASP A 45 2.62 7.44 -9.88
N LEU A 46 1.48 7.48 -9.18
CA LEU A 46 1.30 8.36 -8.01
C LEU A 46 2.32 8.05 -6.91
N LEU A 47 2.54 6.77 -6.61
CA LEU A 47 3.53 6.35 -5.62
C LEU A 47 4.95 6.78 -6.03
N LYS A 48 5.34 6.57 -7.31
CA LYS A 48 6.63 7.02 -7.82
C LYS A 48 6.80 8.53 -7.65
N GLN A 49 5.79 9.31 -8.02
CA GLN A 49 5.82 10.76 -7.87
C GLN A 49 6.01 11.17 -6.40
N ALA A 50 5.26 10.56 -5.48
CA ALA A 50 5.40 10.84 -4.05
C ALA A 50 6.80 10.51 -3.52
N VAL A 51 7.37 9.36 -3.89
CA VAL A 51 8.73 8.96 -3.50
C VAL A 51 9.78 9.92 -4.07
N VAL A 52 9.66 10.33 -5.33
CA VAL A 52 10.57 11.30 -5.95
C VAL A 52 10.48 12.65 -5.23
N GLN A 53 9.27 13.15 -4.96
CA GLN A 53 9.08 14.42 -4.25
C GLN A 53 9.59 14.37 -2.81
N TYR A 54 9.48 13.22 -2.15
CA TYR A 54 10.07 12.98 -0.83
C TYR A 54 11.60 13.08 -0.90
N ALA A 55 12.21 12.36 -1.83
CA ALA A 55 13.66 12.36 -2.02
C ALA A 55 14.20 13.77 -2.36
N LEU A 56 13.50 14.51 -3.22
CA LEU A 56 13.86 15.91 -3.55
C LEU A 56 13.74 16.83 -2.33
N ALA A 57 12.68 16.70 -1.53
CA ALA A 57 12.53 17.49 -0.32
C ALA A 57 13.63 17.19 0.72
N LEU A 58 14.03 15.93 0.86
CA LEU A 58 15.16 15.57 1.72
C LEU A 58 16.50 16.09 1.19
N ALA A 59 16.75 15.97 -0.11
CA ALA A 59 17.99 16.42 -0.72
C ALA A 59 18.15 17.96 -0.70
N SER A 60 17.04 18.69 -0.85
CA SER A 60 17.02 20.16 -0.85
C SER A 60 17.05 20.78 0.54
N ALA A 61 16.61 20.06 1.57
CA ALA A 61 16.67 20.52 2.95
C ALA A 61 18.10 20.37 3.51
N LEU A 62 18.90 21.43 3.41
CA LEU A 62 20.25 21.56 3.98
C LEU A 62 20.39 20.86 5.35
N GLY A 63 20.94 19.65 5.36
CA GLY A 63 21.31 18.91 6.58
C GLY A 63 20.17 18.35 7.43
N ARG A 64 18.90 18.39 6.99
CA ARG A 64 17.74 17.93 7.81
C ARG A 64 17.42 16.44 7.69
N TRP A 65 18.19 15.69 6.91
CA TRP A 65 18.04 14.23 6.82
C TRP A 65 18.39 13.50 8.13
N GLY A 66 19.22 14.12 8.98
CA GLY A 66 19.55 13.61 10.32
C GLY A 66 18.52 13.99 11.40
N ASP A 67 17.52 14.79 11.06
CA ASP A 67 16.41 15.17 11.94
C ASP A 67 15.25 14.19 11.71
N GLU A 68 15.10 13.23 12.61
CA GLU A 68 14.09 12.18 12.53
C GLU A 68 12.66 12.75 12.48
N GLN A 69 12.39 13.82 13.23
CA GLN A 69 11.08 14.48 13.21
C GLN A 69 10.80 15.13 11.85
N ALA A 70 11.81 15.77 11.25
CA ALA A 70 11.68 16.33 9.91
C ALA A 70 11.42 15.24 8.86
N VAL A 71 12.12 14.11 8.95
CA VAL A 71 11.93 12.95 8.07
C VAL A 71 10.51 12.37 8.23
N ALA A 72 10.07 12.16 9.47
CA ALA A 72 8.73 11.65 9.78
C ALA A 72 7.63 12.58 9.24
N ALA A 73 7.80 13.90 9.37
CA ALA A 73 6.88 14.88 8.81
C ALA A 73 6.80 14.79 7.27
N GLN A 74 7.94 14.61 6.59
CA GLN A 74 7.98 14.48 5.13
C GLN A 74 7.34 13.18 4.62
N LEU A 75 7.48 12.08 5.38
CA LEU A 75 6.80 10.81 5.12
C LEU A 75 5.29 10.94 5.31
N ALA A 76 4.85 11.50 6.44
CA ALA A 76 3.44 11.71 6.76
C ALA A 76 2.75 12.62 5.75
N HIS A 77 3.40 13.72 5.36
CA HIS A 77 2.88 14.67 4.37
C HIS A 77 2.59 14.02 3.01
N ARG A 78 3.30 12.95 2.66
CA ARG A 78 3.15 12.22 1.38
C ARG A 78 2.47 10.87 1.54
N GLU A 79 1.87 10.60 2.69
CA GLU A 79 1.14 9.36 2.95
C GLU A 79 2.01 8.10 2.75
N LEU A 80 3.33 8.23 2.98
CA LEU A 80 4.30 7.14 2.89
C LEU A 80 4.47 6.40 4.24
N THR A 81 3.56 6.63 5.19
CA THR A 81 3.52 5.96 6.48
C THR A 81 2.75 4.65 6.39
N GLY A 82 3.11 3.65 7.21
CA GLY A 82 2.54 2.30 7.12
C GLY A 82 1.02 2.25 7.23
N ASP A 83 0.41 3.16 7.99
CA ASP A 83 -1.04 3.29 8.16
C ASP A 83 -1.75 3.87 6.93
N ARG A 84 -1.09 4.74 6.15
CA ARG A 84 -1.70 5.43 5.01
C ARG A 84 -1.28 4.90 3.65
N PHE A 85 -0.15 4.22 3.57
CA PHE A 85 0.49 3.84 2.31
C PHE A 85 -0.47 3.08 1.40
N PHE A 86 -1.04 1.98 1.90
CA PHE A 86 -1.95 1.17 1.10
C PHE A 86 -3.35 1.78 1.00
N ASP A 87 -3.76 2.66 1.90
CA ASP A 87 -4.99 3.44 1.71
C ASP A 87 -4.88 4.42 0.55
N THR A 88 -3.70 4.97 0.33
CA THR A 88 -3.43 5.99 -0.68
C THR A 88 -3.07 5.39 -2.04
N TYR A 89 -2.11 4.46 -2.06
CA TYR A 89 -1.46 3.97 -3.28
C TYR A 89 -2.00 2.61 -3.76
N SER A 90 -3.22 2.26 -3.37
CA SER A 90 -3.90 1.08 -3.89
C SER A 90 -5.41 1.32 -3.99
N VAL A 91 -6.11 0.37 -4.62
CA VAL A 91 -7.57 0.32 -4.72
C VAL A 91 -8.06 -0.91 -3.99
N ARG A 92 -9.12 -0.78 -3.19
CA ARG A 92 -9.78 -1.95 -2.59
C ARG A 92 -10.48 -2.75 -3.68
N VAL A 93 -10.21 -4.05 -3.72
CA VAL A 93 -11.01 -4.96 -4.51
C VAL A 93 -12.37 -5.05 -3.81
N THR A 94 -13.41 -4.55 -4.47
CA THR A 94 -14.78 -4.76 -4.01
C THR A 94 -15.20 -6.15 -4.46
N GLU A 95 -15.69 -6.96 -3.54
CA GLU A 95 -16.41 -8.17 -3.90
C GLU A 95 -17.57 -7.74 -4.79
N GLY A 96 -17.54 -8.14 -6.05
CA GLY A 96 -18.65 -7.90 -6.95
C GLY A 96 -19.90 -8.51 -6.30
N LEU A 97 -20.89 -7.65 -6.03
CA LEU A 97 -22.26 -8.08 -5.79
C LEU A 97 -22.65 -9.01 -6.93
N SER A 98 -22.65 -10.31 -6.64
CA SER A 98 -23.33 -11.30 -7.48
C SER A 98 -24.83 -11.01 -7.34
N HIS A 99 -25.35 -10.15 -8.21
CA HIS A 99 -26.78 -10.00 -8.41
C HIS A 99 -27.14 -10.54 -9.79
N SER A 100 -27.80 -11.70 -9.72
CA SER A 100 -28.85 -12.23 -10.61
C SER A 100 -28.45 -12.76 -11.98
#